data_AF-A0A9N9KCT2-F1
#
_entry.id   AF-A0A9N9KCT2-F1
#
_cell.length_a   1.000
_cell.length_b   1.000
_cell.length_c   1.000
_cell.angle_alpha   90.00
_cell.angle_beta   90.00
_cell.angle_gamma   90.00
#
_symmetry.space_group_name_H-M   'P 1'
#
loop_
_entity.id
_entity.type
_entity.pdbx_description
1 polymer ?
#
loop_
_entity_poly.entity_id
_entity_poly.type
_entity_poly.pdbx_seq_one_letter_code
_entity_poly.pdbx_strand_id
1 'polypeptide(L)'
;LNIQRKKKKAFYEFEEGEISFPPTYKYDFGTNDFDSRSPAWTDRILWRSKESNWCKQLTYKSHMDIMFSDHKPVSSIFELKLKIYPPEEEDDEIIMHDNVIILKDNGCSE
;
A
#
# COMPACT_ATOMS: atom_id res chain seq x y z
N LEU A 1 3.19 -15.46 -6.30
CA LEU A 1 2.20 -14.41 -6.65
C LEU A 1 2.19 -14.05 -8.14
N ASN A 2 3.29 -13.53 -8.71
CA ASN A 2 3.34 -13.00 -10.09
C ASN A 2 2.81 -13.98 -11.17
N ILE A 3 3.15 -15.27 -11.06
CA ILE A 3 2.64 -16.31 -11.96
C ILE A 3 1.10 -16.41 -11.91
N GLN A 4 0.51 -16.31 -10.71
CA GLN A 4 -0.95 -16.39 -10.54
C GLN A 4 -1.64 -15.11 -11.03
N ARG A 5 -1.03 -13.93 -10.81
CA ARG A 5 -1.50 -12.65 -11.39
C ARG A 5 -1.50 -12.69 -12.91
N LYS A 6 -0.40 -13.16 -13.52
CA LYS A 6 -0.31 -13.33 -14.99
C LYS A 6 -1.36 -14.31 -15.55
N LYS A 7 -1.71 -15.34 -14.78
CA LYS A 7 -2.78 -16.29 -15.11
C LYS A 7 -4.19 -15.80 -14.75
N LYS A 8 -4.33 -14.57 -14.24
CA LYS A 8 -5.60 -13.99 -13.75
C LYS A 8 -6.29 -14.85 -12.69
N LYS A 9 -5.52 -15.61 -11.90
CA LYS A 9 -6.05 -16.50 -10.84
C LYS A 9 -6.09 -15.84 -9.46
N ALA A 10 -5.38 -14.74 -9.27
CA ALA A 10 -5.36 -13.96 -8.03
C ALA A 10 -5.00 -12.50 -8.34
N PHE A 11 -5.60 -11.55 -7.60
CA PHE A 11 -5.35 -10.11 -7.72
C PHE A 11 -5.40 -9.61 -9.17
N TYR A 12 -6.42 -10.07 -9.91
CA TYR A 12 -6.69 -9.58 -11.26
C TYR A 12 -7.10 -8.10 -11.20
N GLU A 13 -6.60 -7.29 -12.14
CA GLU A 13 -6.77 -5.82 -12.19
C GLU A 13 -6.06 -5.03 -11.07
N PHE A 14 -5.38 -5.69 -10.16
CA PHE A 14 -4.51 -5.00 -9.21
C PHE A 14 -3.15 -4.74 -9.83
N GLU A 15 -2.67 -3.53 -9.63
CA GLU A 15 -1.32 -3.08 -9.93
C GLU A 15 -0.39 -3.34 -8.76
N GLU A 16 0.90 -3.43 -9.07
CA GLU A 16 1.95 -3.54 -8.09
C GLU A 16 3.21 -2.89 -8.66
N GLY A 17 3.93 -2.16 -7.82
CA GLY A 17 5.18 -1.54 -8.19
C GLY A 17 6.23 -2.53 -8.63
N GLU A 18 7.22 -2.02 -9.35
CA GLU A 18 8.45 -2.76 -9.55
C GLU A 18 9.11 -3.04 -8.20
N ILE A 19 9.48 -4.31 -7.99
CA ILE A 19 10.21 -4.73 -6.79
C ILE A 19 11.69 -4.62 -7.11
N SER A 20 12.35 -3.60 -6.56
CA SER A 20 13.78 -3.35 -6.67
C SER A 20 14.56 -3.61 -5.38
N PHE A 21 13.90 -4.23 -4.39
CA PHE A 21 14.46 -4.56 -3.08
C PHE A 21 14.59 -6.10 -2.88
N PRO A 22 15.50 -6.57 -2.01
CA PRO A 22 15.72 -8.01 -1.79
C PRO A 22 14.47 -8.70 -1.22
N PRO A 23 14.40 -10.04 -1.24
CA PRO A 23 13.36 -10.80 -0.57
C PRO A 23 13.13 -10.33 0.86
N THR A 24 11.89 -10.32 1.32
CA THR A 24 11.53 -9.82 2.66
C THR A 24 11.49 -10.92 3.70
N TYR A 25 11.60 -12.18 3.26
CA TYR A 25 11.55 -13.39 4.07
C TYR A 25 12.49 -14.45 3.47
N LYS A 26 13.07 -15.39 4.21
CA LYS A 26 13.14 -15.47 5.67
C LYS A 26 14.55 -15.12 6.14
N TYR A 27 14.64 -14.23 7.13
CA TYR A 27 15.89 -13.86 7.77
C TYR A 27 16.06 -14.52 9.13
N ASP A 28 17.31 -14.69 9.54
CA ASP A 28 17.62 -15.05 10.92
C ASP A 28 17.45 -13.82 11.84
N PHE A 29 16.89 -14.04 13.03
CA PHE A 29 16.57 -12.98 13.98
C PHE A 29 17.80 -12.13 14.32
N GLY A 30 17.65 -10.80 14.25
CA GLY A 30 18.73 -9.86 14.54
C GLY A 30 19.77 -9.71 13.43
N THR A 31 19.56 -10.33 12.26
CA THR A 31 20.51 -10.28 11.13
C THR A 31 19.84 -9.90 9.81
N ASN A 32 20.66 -9.72 8.78
CA ASN A 32 20.26 -9.66 7.37
C ASN A 32 20.68 -10.91 6.59
N ASP A 33 21.00 -12.00 7.30
CA ASP A 33 21.33 -13.29 6.71
C ASP A 33 20.06 -14.11 6.51
N PHE A 34 19.99 -14.80 5.37
CA PHE A 34 18.85 -15.67 5.07
C PHE A 34 18.96 -16.99 5.86
N ASP A 35 17.82 -17.46 6.37
CA ASP A 35 17.67 -18.82 6.92
C ASP A 35 17.97 -19.85 5.79
N SER A 36 18.15 -21.11 6.17
CA SER A 36 18.23 -22.30 5.30
C SER A 36 17.08 -22.48 4.28
N ARG A 37 15.99 -21.71 4.39
CA ARG A 37 14.86 -21.76 3.48
C ARG A 37 15.03 -20.79 2.31
N SER A 38 14.39 -21.10 1.19
CA SER A 38 14.44 -20.25 0.01
C SER A 38 13.89 -18.84 0.29
N PRO A 39 14.65 -17.77 -0.01
CA PRO A 39 14.16 -16.41 0.13
C PRO A 39 12.92 -16.14 -0.74
N ALA A 40 12.01 -15.33 -0.23
CA ALA A 40 10.73 -14.99 -0.85
C ALA A 40 10.30 -13.53 -0.56
N TRP A 41 9.56 -12.96 -1.50
CA TRP A 41 8.82 -11.70 -1.32
C TRP A 41 7.40 -12.03 -0.85
N THR A 42 7.25 -12.30 0.43
CA THR A 42 5.95 -12.61 1.07
C THR A 42 5.13 -11.36 1.38
N ASP A 43 5.81 -10.22 1.50
CA ASP A 43 5.22 -8.96 1.97
C ASP A 43 5.04 -8.01 0.79
N ARG A 44 3.78 -7.78 0.39
CA ARG A 44 3.41 -7.21 -0.92
C ARG A 44 2.35 -6.12 -0.76
N ILE A 45 2.48 -5.02 -1.51
CA ILE A 45 1.51 -3.92 -1.50
C ILE A 45 0.99 -3.78 -2.93
N LEU A 46 -0.30 -4.05 -3.11
CA LEU A 46 -1.00 -3.97 -4.38
C LEU A 46 -2.13 -2.95 -4.27
N TRP A 47 -2.44 -2.26 -5.36
CA TRP A 47 -3.55 -1.30 -5.42
C TRP A 47 -4.39 -1.53 -6.67
N ARG A 48 -5.59 -0.96 -6.67
CA ARG A 48 -6.44 -0.86 -7.86
C ARG A 48 -7.14 0.48 -7.81
N SER A 49 -7.10 1.23 -8.90
CA SER A 49 -7.86 2.48 -9.07
C SER A 49 -8.87 2.32 -10.20
N LYS A 50 -9.96 3.10 -10.13
CA LYS A 50 -10.96 3.13 -11.20
C LYS A 50 -10.40 3.79 -12.46
N GLU A 51 -9.66 4.88 -12.27
CA GLU A 51 -8.94 5.61 -13.31
C GLU A 51 -7.45 5.37 -13.14
N SER A 52 -6.73 5.10 -14.23
CA SER A 52 -5.31 4.73 -14.21
C SER A 52 -4.39 5.85 -13.71
N ASN A 53 -4.82 7.11 -13.76
CA ASN A 53 -4.03 8.25 -13.32
C ASN A 53 -4.41 8.78 -11.92
N TRP A 54 -5.27 8.06 -11.17
CA TRP A 54 -5.68 8.50 -9.84
C TRP A 54 -4.78 8.01 -8.71
N CYS A 55 -4.00 6.97 -8.95
CA CYS A 55 -3.08 6.43 -7.96
C CYS A 55 -1.71 6.32 -8.61
N LYS A 56 -0.74 7.07 -8.09
CA LYS A 56 0.64 6.99 -8.52
C LYS A 56 1.51 6.54 -7.37
N GLN A 57 2.12 5.38 -7.49
CA GLN A 57 3.10 4.92 -6.52
C GLN A 57 4.39 5.73 -6.65
N LEU A 58 4.79 6.38 -5.56
CA LEU A 58 6.01 7.19 -5.49
C LEU A 58 7.21 6.38 -4.99
N THR A 59 6.99 5.48 -4.04
CA THR A 59 8.06 4.63 -3.51
C THR A 59 7.54 3.23 -3.23
N TYR A 60 8.42 2.23 -3.34
CA TYR A 60 8.17 0.86 -2.91
C TYR A 60 9.48 0.26 -2.41
N LYS A 61 9.59 -0.02 -1.11
CA LYS A 61 10.86 -0.43 -0.50
C LYS A 61 10.68 -1.36 0.69
N SER A 62 11.70 -2.18 0.94
CA SER A 62 11.90 -2.87 2.22
C SER A 62 12.88 -2.11 3.11
N HIS A 63 12.82 -2.38 4.42
CA HIS A 63 13.65 -1.72 5.43
C HIS A 63 14.56 -2.73 6.13
N MET A 64 15.81 -2.83 5.66
CA MET A 64 16.78 -3.82 6.12
C MET A 64 17.35 -3.54 7.51
N ASP A 65 17.31 -2.28 7.95
CA ASP A 65 17.83 -1.86 9.26
C ASP A 65 16.96 -2.34 10.44
N ILE A 66 15.76 -2.87 10.14
CA ILE A 66 14.82 -3.40 11.14
C ILE A 66 14.92 -4.93 11.15
N MET A 67 15.38 -5.49 12.28
CA MET A 67 15.79 -6.90 12.38
C MET A 67 15.11 -7.67 13.52
N PHE A 68 14.04 -7.12 14.09
CA PHE A 68 13.30 -7.73 15.21
C PHE A 68 12.43 -8.92 14.79
N SER A 69 12.23 -9.13 13.49
CA SER A 69 11.45 -10.23 12.90
C SER A 69 12.28 -10.91 11.81
N ASP A 70 11.89 -12.14 11.50
CA ASP A 70 12.33 -12.88 10.32
C ASP A 70 11.75 -12.34 9.00
N HIS A 71 10.88 -11.32 9.09
CA HIS A 71 10.42 -10.48 7.98
C HIS A 71 11.03 -9.08 8.02
N LYS A 72 11.31 -8.53 6.83
CA LYS A 72 11.69 -7.12 6.65
C LYS A 72 10.45 -6.28 6.34
N PRO A 73 10.17 -5.20 7.10
CA PRO A 73 9.04 -4.33 6.83
C PRO A 73 9.06 -3.80 5.40
N VAL A 74 7.88 -3.67 4.80
CA VAL A 74 7.69 -3.14 3.45
C VAL A 74 6.80 -1.91 3.52
N SER A 75 7.18 -0.85 2.81
CA SER A 75 6.38 0.38 2.72
C SER A 75 6.21 0.81 1.28
N SER A 76 5.08 1.49 1.03
CA SER A 76 4.81 2.16 -0.23
C SER A 76 4.20 3.53 0.04
N ILE A 77 4.59 4.53 -0.74
CA ILE A 77 3.99 5.87 -0.70
C ILE A 77 3.23 6.08 -2.00
N PHE A 78 2.02 6.63 -1.90
CA PHE A 78 1.15 6.91 -3.03
C PHE A 78 0.77 8.38 -3.08
N GLU A 79 0.76 8.95 -4.29
CA GLU A 79 0.07 10.19 -4.61
C GLU A 79 -1.32 9.83 -5.15
N LEU A 80 -2.36 10.38 -4.53
CA LEU A 80 -3.75 10.10 -4.88
C LEU A 80 -4.41 11.35 -5.45
N LYS A 81 -5.07 11.21 -6.60
CA LYS A 81 -5.98 12.22 -7.13
C LYS A 81 -7.36 11.98 -6.55
N LEU A 82 -7.85 12.96 -5.79
CA LEU A 82 -9.17 12.91 -5.18
C LEU A 82 -10.10 13.88 -5.91
N LYS A 83 -11.32 13.42 -6.20
CA LYS A 83 -12.40 14.30 -6.65
C LYS A 83 -13.23 14.63 -5.43
N ILE A 84 -13.09 15.87 -4.96
CA ILE A 84 -13.88 16.39 -3.86
C ILE A 84 -15.16 16.95 -4.46
N TYR A 85 -16.28 16.47 -3.96
CA TYR A 85 -17.57 17.08 -4.25
C TYR A 85 -17.84 18.07 -3.12
N PRO A 86 -18.24 19.30 -3.43
CA PRO A 86 -18.68 20.20 -2.38
C PRO A 86 -19.87 19.57 -1.66
N PRO A 87 -20.03 19.89 -0.37
CA PRO A 87 -21.24 19.52 0.36
C PRO A 87 -22.50 19.99 -0.36
N GLU A 88 -23.59 19.22 -0.24
CA GLU A 88 -24.89 19.59 -0.77
C GLU A 88 -25.61 20.62 0.12
N GLU A 89 -25.23 20.70 1.41
CA GLU A 89 -25.77 21.65 2.39
C GLU A 89 -24.68 22.54 3.02
N GLU A 90 -25.04 23.76 3.43
CA GLU A 90 -24.08 24.77 3.95
C GLU A 90 -23.36 24.35 5.25
N ASP A 91 -23.86 23.34 5.98
CA ASP A 91 -23.31 22.88 7.26
C ASP A 91 -22.26 21.76 7.14
N ASP A 92 -22.08 21.17 5.96
CA ASP A 92 -21.12 20.08 5.74
C ASP A 92 -19.72 20.64 5.36
N GLU A 93 -18.96 21.12 6.34
CA GLU A 93 -17.59 21.59 6.08
C GLU A 93 -16.63 20.44 5.72
N ILE A 94 -16.05 20.48 4.51
CA ILE A 94 -14.90 19.63 4.14
C ILE A 94 -13.62 20.28 4.66
N ILE A 95 -13.12 19.80 5.79
CA ILE A 95 -11.86 20.27 6.37
C ILE A 95 -10.70 19.47 5.77
N MET A 96 -9.94 20.13 4.90
CA MET A 96 -8.70 19.60 4.33
C MET A 96 -7.53 19.92 5.27
N HIS A 97 -7.18 19.00 6.17
CA HIS A 97 -5.98 19.12 7.00
C HIS A 97 -4.86 18.28 6.41
N ASP A 98 -3.73 18.91 6.04
CA ASP A 98 -2.46 18.23 5.73
C ASP A 98 -2.58 17.01 4.80
N ASN A 99 -3.37 17.13 3.72
CA ASN A 99 -3.67 16.07 2.73
C ASN A 99 -4.48 14.88 3.27
N VAL A 100 -5.13 15.02 4.42
CA VAL A 100 -6.14 14.10 4.96
C VAL A 100 -7.51 14.71 4.74
N ILE A 101 -8.38 14.01 4.02
CA ILE A 101 -9.80 14.37 3.92
C ILE A 101 -10.50 13.79 5.14
N ILE A 102 -10.95 14.66 6.04
CA ILE A 102 -11.83 14.28 7.15
C ILE A 102 -13.26 14.61 6.71
N LEU A 103 -14.05 13.59 6.39
CA LEU A 103 -15.50 13.75 6.30
C LEU A 103 -16.04 13.79 7.73
N LYS A 104 -16.55 14.95 8.16
CA LYS A 104 -17.32 15.02 9.41
C LYS A 104 -18.69 14.41 9.12
N ASP A 105 -18.99 13.29 9.75
CA ASP A 105 -20.34 12.74 9.78
C ASP A 105 -21.14 13.56 10.81
N ASN A 106 -21.86 14.57 10.33
CA ASN A 106 -22.73 15.40 11.16
C ASN A 106 -24.06 14.69 11.39
N GLY A 107 -24.02 13.56 12.10
CA GLY A 107 -25.17 12.95 12.77
C GLY A 107 -26.40 12.70 11.90
N CYS A 108 -26.60 11.44 11.52
CA CYS A 108 -27.92 10.94 11.14
C CYS A 108 -28.94 11.30 12.25
N SER A 109 -29.84 12.25 11.98
CA SER A 109 -31.04 12.44 12.80
C SER A 109 -31.96 11.22 12.61
N GLU A 110 -32.55 10.77 13.72
CA GLU A 110 -33.38 9.55 13.86
C GLU A 110 -34.58 9.50 12.90
#